data_AF-A0A356TK17-F1
#
_entry.id   AF-A0A356TK17-F1
#
_cell.length_a   1.000
_cell.length_b   1.000
_cell.length_c   1.000
_cell.angle_alpha   90.00
_cell.angle_beta   90.00
_cell.angle_gamma   90.00
#
_symmetry.space_group_name_H-M   'P 1'
#
loop_
_entity.id
_entity.type
_entity.pdbx_description
1 polymer ?
#
loop_
_entity_poly.entity_id
_entity_poly.type
_entity_poly.pdbx_seq_one_letter_code
_entity_poly.pdbx_strand_id
1 'polypeptide(L)' 'MVTDDHVCPFGIKTKDLLKRKGYEVEDHELKSREETERFKREHDVETTPQVFIGGERIGG' A
#
# COMPACT_ATOMS: atom_id res chain seq x y z
N MET A 1 5.12 -0.05 -3.38
CA MET A 1 5.94 0.81 -4.26
C MET A 1 5.73 0.37 -5.70
N VAL A 2 5.37 1.31 -6.57
CA VAL A 2 5.29 1.11 -8.01
C VAL A 2 6.14 2.22 -8.62
N THR A 3 7.39 1.91 -8.92
CA THR A 3 8.25 2.78 -9.74
C THR A 3 8.28 2.22 -11.17
N ASP A 4 8.76 3.01 -12.14
CA ASP A 4 8.97 2.53 -13.51
C ASP A 4 9.86 1.26 -13.58
N ASP A 5 10.78 1.10 -12.62
CA ASP A 5 11.68 -0.05 -12.50
C ASP A 5 11.21 -1.18 -11.56
N HIS A 6 10.20 -0.95 -10.71
CA HIS A 6 9.84 -1.91 -9.68
C HIS A 6 8.35 -1.88 -9.31
N VAL A 7 7.68 -2.99 -9.61
CA VAL A 7 6.32 -3.26 -9.14
C VAL A 7 6.39 -4.17 -7.93
N CYS A 8 5.93 -3.69 -6.78
CA CYS A 8 5.91 -4.49 -5.55
C CYS A 8 4.88 -5.63 -5.65
N PRO A 9 5.31 -6.91 -5.58
CA PRO A 9 4.40 -8.05 -5.71
C PRO A 9 3.40 -8.14 -4.56
N PHE A 10 3.76 -7.64 -3.37
CA PHE A 10 2.86 -7.63 -2.21
C PHE A 10 1.71 -6.63 -2.39
N GLY A 11 1.97 -5.47 -3.00
CA GLY A 11 0.91 -4.50 -3.33
C GLY A 11 -0.16 -5.10 -4.24
N ILE A 12 0.26 -5.81 -5.29
CA ILE A 12 -0.66 -6.50 -6.21
C ILE A 12 -1.47 -7.56 -5.47
N LYS A 13 -0.82 -8.41 -4.67
CA LYS A 13 -1.50 -9.49 -3.93
C LYS A 13 -2.53 -8.93 -2.95
N THR A 14 -2.19 -7.89 -2.21
CA THR A 14 -3.11 -7.24 -1.26
C THR A 14 -4.31 -6.64 -1.98
N LYS A 15 -4.08 -5.90 -3.08
CA LYS A 15 -5.16 -5.32 -3.91
C LYS A 15 -6.09 -6.38 -4.48
N ASP A 16 -5.53 -7.45 -5.04
CA ASP A 16 -6.31 -8.57 -5.59
C ASP A 16 -7.11 -9.30 -4.49
N LEU A 17 -6.50 -9.56 -3.33
CA LEU A 17 -7.19 -10.18 -2.20
C LEU A 17 -8.40 -9.36 -1.75
N LEU A 18 -8.23 -8.05 -1.53
CA LEU A 18 -9.31 -7.18 -1.05
C LEU A 18 -10.46 -7.10 -2.08
N LYS A 19 -10.13 -6.98 -3.37
CA LYS A 19 -11.12 -7.02 -4.45
C LYS A 19 -11.89 -8.34 -4.48
N ARG A 20 -11.21 -9.49 -4.33
CA ARG A 20 -11.87 -10.81 -4.27
C ARG A 20 -12.76 -11.00 -3.04
N LYS A 21 -12.47 -10.29 -1.95
CA LYS A 21 -13.30 -10.26 -0.74
C LYS A 21 -14.52 -9.34 -0.86
N GLY A 22 -14.67 -8.63 -1.98
CA GLY A 22 -15.81 -7.77 -2.27
C GLY A 22 -15.67 -6.34 -1.73
N TYR A 23 -14.46 -5.92 -1.34
CA TYR A 23 -14.21 -4.54 -0.94
C TYR A 23 -14.02 -3.65 -2.18
N GLU A 24 -14.52 -2.41 -2.09
CA GLU A 24 -14.07 -1.33 -2.97
C GLU A 24 -12.70 -0.86 -2.47
N VAL A 25 -11.71 -0.87 -3.38
CA VAL A 25 -10.31 -0.62 -3.04
C VAL A 25 -9.79 0.54 -3.85
N GLU A 26 -9.46 1.63 -3.16
CA GLU A 26 -8.64 2.71 -3.70
C GLU A 26 -7.17 2.38 -3.47
N ASP A 27 -6.37 2.44 -4.55
CA ASP A 27 -4.96 2.10 -4.52
C ASP A 27 -4.12 3.38 -4.63
N HIS A 28 -3.38 3.69 -3.57
CA HIS A 28 -2.49 4.85 -3.52
C HIS A 28 -1.05 4.41 -3.77
N GLU A 29 -0.62 4.51 -5.02
CA GLU A 29 0.71 4.10 -5.44
C GLU A 29 1.79 5.07 -4.94
N LEU A 30 2.79 4.53 -4.25
CA LEU A 30 4.01 5.25 -3.90
C LEU A 30 5.00 5.11 -5.06
N LYS A 31 5.25 6.22 -5.78
CA LYS A 31 5.97 6.26 -7.07
C LYS A 31 7.46 6.49 -6.95
N SER A 32 7.93 6.83 -5.76
CA SER A 32 9.33 7.05 -5.48
C SER A 32 9.74 6.50 -4.11
N ARG A 33 11.05 6.36 -3.93
CA ARG A 33 11.64 6.00 -2.64
C ARG A 33 11.39 7.08 -1.59
N GLU A 34 11.49 8.36 -1.96
CA GLU A 34 11.23 9.46 -1.04
C GLU A 34 9.79 9.46 -0.53
N GLU A 35 8.81 9.26 -1.43
CA GLU A 35 7.40 9.12 -1.04
C GLU A 35 7.19 7.91 -0.12
N THR A 36 7.87 6.80 -0.39
CA THR A 36 7.78 5.61 0.45
C THR A 36 8.34 5.85 1.84
N GLU A 37 9.50 6.49 1.94
CA GLU A 37 10.12 6.80 3.24
C GLU A 37 9.32 7.87 3.99
N ARG A 38 8.72 8.83 3.29
CA ARG A 38 7.80 9.80 3.89
C ARG A 38 6.56 9.11 4.44
N PHE A 39 5.91 8.27 3.65
CA PHE A 39 4.74 7.48 4.06
C PHE A 39 5.03 6.62 5.29
N LYS A 40 6.18 5.92 5.28
CA LYS A 40 6.65 5.11 6.42
C LYS A 40 6.79 5.93 7.69
N ARG A 41 7.39 7.13 7.62
CA ARG A 41 7.54 8.03 8.77
C ARG A 41 6.20 8.62 9.23
N GLU A 42 5.34 9.04 8.31
CA GLU A 42 4.04 9.65 8.62
C GLU A 42 3.11 8.66 9.32
N HIS A 43 3.14 7.38 8.93
CA HIS A 43 2.29 6.34 9.49
C HIS A 43 2.98 5.45 10.54
N ASP A 44 4.24 5.73 10.85
CA ASP A 44 5.10 4.95 11.77
C ASP A 44 5.12 3.45 11.41
N VAL A 45 5.43 3.14 10.16
CA VAL A 45 5.49 1.77 9.61
C VAL A 45 6.82 1.49 8.93
N GLU A 46 7.27 0.24 9.00
CA GLU A 46 8.54 -0.18 8.38
C GLU A 46 8.36 -0.68 6.93
N THR A 47 7.15 -1.12 6.59
CA THR A 47 6.87 -1.85 5.34
C THR A 47 5.65 -1.29 4.59
N THR A 48 5.62 -1.55 3.28
CA THR A 48 4.47 -1.30 2.40
C THR A 48 4.18 -2.58 1.60
N PRO A 49 2.93 -2.86 1.20
CA PRO A 49 1.72 -2.03 1.31
C PRO A 49 1.22 -1.90 2.76
N GLN A 50 0.30 -0.96 3.01
CA GLN A 50 -0.49 -0.87 4.24
C GLN A 50 -1.95 -0.66 3.84
N VAL A 51 -2.88 -1.30 4.55
CA VAL A 51 -4.33 -1.24 4.29
C VAL A 51 -4.99 -0.40 5.38
N PHE A 52 -5.92 0.45 4.96
CA PHE A 52 -6.76 1.26 5.85
C PHE A 52 -8.23 1.01 5.53
N ILE A 53 -9.06 0.90 6.56
CA ILE A 53 -10.52 0.74 6.42
C ILE A 53 -11.18 1.74 7.37
N GLY A 54 -12.02 2.63 6.84
CA GLY A 54 -12.69 3.66 7.65
C GLY A 54 -11.72 4.65 8.32
N GLY A 55 -10.52 4.84 7.78
CA GLY A 55 -9.46 5.67 8.36
C GLY A 55 -8.60 4.97 9.41
N GLU A 56 -8.94 3.74 9.79
CA GLU A 56 -8.14 2.92 10.71
C GLU A 56 -7.13 2.07 9.96
N ARG A 57 -5.89 2.02 10.44
CA ARG A 57 -4.83 1.18 9.88
C ARG A 57 -5.03 -0.28 10.30
N ILE A 58 -5.14 -1.17 9.33
CA ILE A 58 -5.29 -2.62 9.56
C ILE A 58 -3.95 -3.35 9.49
N GLY A 59 -3.04 -2.89 8.62
CA GLY A 59 -1.68 -3.44 8.49
C GLY A 59 -1.32 -3.82 7.04
N GLY A 60 -0.20 -4.53 6.89
CA GLY A 60 0.39 -4.86 5.59
C GLY A 60 1.27 -6.09 5.64
#